data_AF-A0A850BGN8-F1
#
_entry.id   AF-A0A850BGN8-F1
#
_cell.length_a   1.000
_cell.length_b   1.000
_cell.length_c   1.000
_cell.angle_alpha   90.00
_cell.angle_beta   90.00
_cell.angle_gamma   90.00
#
_symmetry.space_group_name_H-M   'P 1'
#
loop_
_entity.id
_entity.type
_entity.pdbx_description
1 polymer ?
#
loop_
_entity_poly.entity_id
_entity_poly.type
_entity_poly.pdbx_seq_one_letter_code
_entity_poly.pdbx_strand_id
1 'polypeptide(L)'
;MSDPYRAGVCGECGKPHDPPAICRRCKNPAGRPLFGRPACALCALRAAPEFATRAVRAATAFVFRCVVFLVTLYAGLALGAVGIAGLGGFFRHERARDFSPYLILEAETSIDELEESRPAHKPIDPSPPPPPAVASACPRDLLDITVPRLLAGLGPETRDPRALLARASRLAAAGFDVVVTRAVLPVGLAASAEPPTITPVRLNGGVAGVCLEGTGILTAEAGLLRGDVITSINGVPIVRPDLALEAYASARLEGMAVIELLRDERRVIVGVLFPEVTRGARARAASRP
;
A
#
# COMPACT_ATOMS: atom_id res chain seq x y z
N MET A 1 -24.98 4.78 -51.70
CA MET A 1 -23.86 4.97 -50.74
C MET A 1 -24.32 4.48 -49.38
N SER A 2 -23.91 3.28 -48.97
CA SER A 2 -24.22 2.68 -47.67
C SER A 2 -23.27 3.24 -46.61
N ASP A 3 -23.84 3.73 -45.50
CA ASP A 3 -23.11 4.28 -44.36
C ASP A 3 -22.21 3.18 -43.74
N PRO A 4 -20.86 3.29 -43.81
CA PRO A 4 -19.94 2.24 -43.35
C PRO A 4 -19.95 2.06 -41.82
N TYR A 5 -20.80 2.79 -41.09
CA TYR A 5 -20.89 2.76 -39.63
C TYR A 5 -22.22 2.23 -39.08
N ARG A 6 -23.12 1.72 -39.93
CA ARG A 6 -24.30 0.98 -39.43
C ARG A 6 -23.81 -0.30 -38.77
N ALA A 7 -24.14 -0.52 -37.50
CA ALA A 7 -23.75 -1.68 -36.72
C ALA A 7 -24.19 -2.97 -37.43
N GLY A 8 -23.26 -3.55 -38.21
CA GLY A 8 -23.44 -4.85 -38.81
C GLY A 8 -23.49 -5.90 -37.71
N VAL A 9 -24.38 -6.87 -37.87
CA VAL A 9 -24.33 -8.11 -37.09
C VAL A 9 -22.95 -8.73 -37.32
N CYS A 10 -22.25 -9.09 -36.25
CA CYS A 10 -20.91 -9.67 -36.35
C CYS A 10 -20.98 -10.98 -37.15
N GLY A 11 -20.15 -11.11 -38.20
CA GLY A 11 -20.16 -12.27 -39.10
C GLY A 11 -19.80 -13.59 -38.43
N GLU A 12 -19.14 -13.57 -37.27
CA GLU A 12 -18.75 -14.78 -36.52
C GLU A 12 -19.83 -15.25 -35.55
N CYS A 13 -20.56 -14.34 -34.90
CA CYS A 13 -21.48 -14.70 -33.82
C CYS A 13 -22.95 -14.33 -34.10
N GLY A 14 -23.24 -13.61 -35.18
CA GLY A 14 -24.59 -13.19 -35.56
C GLY A 14 -25.26 -12.21 -34.59
N LYS A 15 -24.52 -11.59 -33.66
CA LYS A 15 -25.07 -10.62 -32.69
C LYS A 15 -24.66 -9.19 -33.00
N PRO A 16 -25.51 -8.18 -32.69
CA PRO A 16 -25.12 -6.78 -32.75
C PRO A 16 -24.08 -6.50 -31.67
N HIS A 17 -22.92 -6.00 -32.06
CA HIS A 17 -21.93 -5.45 -31.14
C HIS A 17 -21.94 -3.94 -31.24
N ASP A 18 -21.72 -3.26 -30.12
CA ASP A 18 -21.47 -1.83 -30.15
C ASP A 18 -20.20 -1.58 -30.99
N PRO A 19 -20.24 -0.65 -31.97
CA PRO A 19 -19.07 -0.34 -32.76
C PRO A 19 -17.94 0.13 -31.82
N PRO A 20 -16.68 -0.26 -32.08
CA PRO A 20 -15.57 0.18 -31.26
C PRO A 20 -15.57 1.71 -31.20
N ALA A 21 -15.59 2.26 -29.99
CA ALA A 21 -15.60 3.70 -29.80
C ALA A 21 -14.43 4.31 -30.58
N ILE A 22 -14.68 5.25 -31.49
CA ILE A 22 -13.62 5.84 -32.31
C ILE A 22 -13.02 7.03 -31.56
N CYS A 23 -11.69 7.10 -31.50
CA CYS A 23 -11.01 8.25 -30.92
C CYS A 23 -11.34 9.51 -31.72
N ARG A 24 -11.95 10.52 -31.08
CA ARG A 24 -12.32 11.77 -31.75
C ARG A 24 -11.13 12.56 -32.32
N ARG A 25 -9.92 12.33 -31.80
CA ARG A 25 -8.72 13.12 -32.15
C ARG A 25 -7.97 12.57 -33.37
N CYS A 26 -7.86 11.25 -33.49
CA CYS A 26 -7.08 10.61 -34.55
C CYS A 26 -7.86 9.59 -35.39
N LYS A 27 -9.15 9.40 -35.12
CA LYS A 27 -10.04 8.46 -35.84
C LYS A 27 -9.65 6.98 -35.76
N ASN A 28 -8.69 6.61 -34.91
CA ASN A 28 -8.38 5.20 -34.60
C ASN A 28 -9.36 4.60 -33.58
N PRO A 29 -9.52 3.27 -33.53
CA PRO A 29 -10.28 2.62 -32.46
C PRO A 29 -9.73 3.04 -31.10
N ALA A 30 -10.60 3.60 -30.26
CA ALA A 30 -10.31 4.03 -28.91
C ALA A 30 -10.46 2.85 -27.95
N GLY A 31 -9.67 2.88 -26.88
CA GLY A 31 -9.95 2.06 -25.71
C GLY A 31 -11.09 2.66 -24.88
N ARG A 32 -11.16 2.26 -23.61
CA ARG A 32 -12.14 2.80 -22.65
C ARG A 32 -12.09 4.35 -22.60
N PRO A 33 -13.24 5.02 -22.41
CA PRO A 33 -13.28 6.48 -22.33
C PRO A 33 -12.49 6.99 -21.12
N LEU A 34 -11.63 7.99 -21.34
CA LEU A 34 -10.99 8.76 -20.27
C LEU A 34 -11.82 10.04 -20.07
N PHE A 35 -12.31 10.27 -18.85
CA PHE A 35 -13.12 11.46 -18.52
C PHE A 35 -14.35 11.65 -19.43
N GLY A 36 -15.06 10.55 -19.74
CA GLY A 36 -16.27 10.59 -20.56
C GLY A 36 -16.05 10.86 -22.06
N ARG A 37 -14.80 10.83 -22.54
CA ARG A 37 -14.49 10.97 -23.98
C ARG A 37 -13.66 9.77 -24.49
N PRO A 38 -13.99 9.17 -25.64
CA PRO A 38 -13.20 8.08 -26.21
C PRO A 38 -11.85 8.59 -26.73
N ALA A 39 -10.76 8.04 -26.20
CA ALA A 39 -9.39 8.33 -26.62
C ALA A 39 -8.60 7.03 -26.84
N CYS A 40 -7.76 6.97 -27.88
CA CYS A 40 -6.82 5.85 -28.06
C CYS A 40 -5.60 6.02 -27.15
N ALA A 41 -4.88 4.92 -26.88
CA ALA A 41 -3.71 4.91 -25.98
C ALA A 41 -2.63 5.94 -26.39
N LEU A 42 -2.36 6.08 -27.70
CA LEU A 42 -1.40 7.06 -28.24
C LEU A 42 -1.82 8.52 -27.99
N CYS A 43 -3.10 8.85 -28.17
CA CYS A 43 -3.60 10.19 -27.88
C CYS A 43 -3.70 10.47 -26.38
N ALA A 44 -3.97 9.45 -25.56
CA ALA A 44 -3.94 9.57 -24.11
C ALA A 44 -2.52 9.85 -23.61
N LEU A 45 -1.52 9.12 -24.10
CA LEU A 45 -0.11 9.34 -23.76
C LEU A 45 0.40 10.72 -24.17
N ARG A 46 0.03 11.22 -25.36
CA ARG A 46 0.39 12.59 -25.79
C ARG A 46 -0.28 13.68 -24.97
N ALA A 47 -1.47 13.44 -24.45
CA ALA A 47 -2.20 14.41 -23.63
C ALA A 47 -1.77 14.38 -22.15
N ALA A 48 -1.13 13.30 -21.69
CA ALA A 48 -0.64 13.16 -20.32
C ALA A 48 0.17 14.35 -19.78
N PRO A 49 1.14 14.96 -20.51
CA PRO A 49 1.87 16.13 -19.99
C PRO A 49 0.99 17.37 -19.81
N GLU A 50 -0.01 17.59 -20.67
CA GLU A 50 -0.97 18.69 -20.52
C GLU A 50 -1.88 18.48 -19.30
N PHE A 51 -2.24 17.23 -18.99
CA PHE A 51 -3.00 16.90 -17.79
C PHE A 51 -2.17 17.02 -16.52
N ALA A 52 -0.92 16.53 -16.55
CA ALA A 52 -0.01 16.65 -15.42
C ALA A 52 0.23 18.13 -15.04
N THR A 53 0.45 18.99 -16.03
CA THR A 53 0.63 20.44 -15.78
C THR A 53 -0.63 21.10 -15.22
N ARG A 54 -1.83 20.73 -15.68
CA ARG A 54 -3.09 21.23 -15.11
C ARG A 54 -3.32 20.74 -13.68
N ALA A 55 -3.05 19.46 -13.40
CA ALA A 55 -3.17 18.88 -12.07
C ALA A 55 -2.19 19.54 -11.09
N VAL A 56 -0.94 19.76 -11.50
CA VAL A 56 0.05 20.48 -10.69
C VAL A 56 -0.42 21.90 -10.39
N ARG A 57 -0.89 22.67 -11.39
CA ARG A 57 -1.41 24.03 -11.15
C ARG A 57 -2.59 24.05 -10.19
N ALA A 58 -3.52 23.11 -10.33
CA ALA A 58 -4.66 22.99 -9.42
C ALA A 58 -4.22 22.65 -7.98
N ALA A 59 -3.27 21.72 -7.82
CA ALA A 59 -2.70 21.36 -6.53
C ALA A 59 -1.94 22.53 -5.89
N THR A 60 -1.13 23.27 -6.66
CA THR A 60 -0.41 24.46 -6.18
C THR A 60 -1.37 25.54 -5.72
N ALA A 61 -2.45 25.80 -6.47
CA ALA A 61 -3.48 26.76 -6.06
C ALA A 61 -4.21 26.33 -4.78
N PHE A 62 -4.47 25.04 -4.61
CA PHE A 62 -5.07 24.49 -3.39
C PHE A 62 -4.15 24.64 -2.18
N VAL A 63 -2.88 24.23 -2.29
CA VAL A 63 -1.88 24.36 -1.22
C VAL A 63 -1.71 25.83 -0.82
N PHE A 64 -1.64 26.74 -1.79
CA PHE A 64 -1.57 28.19 -1.52
C PHE A 64 -2.77 28.69 -0.73
N ARG A 65 -4.00 28.28 -1.10
CA ARG A 65 -5.22 28.63 -0.33
C ARG A 65 -5.19 28.08 1.09
N CYS A 66 -4.73 26.84 1.29
CA CYS A 66 -4.58 26.25 2.63
C CYS A 66 -3.56 27.00 3.48
N VAL A 67 -2.41 27.38 2.92
CA VAL A 67 -1.37 28.15 3.64
C VAL A 67 -1.90 29.52 4.03
N VAL A 68 -2.54 30.24 3.11
CA VAL A 68 -3.14 31.56 3.41
C VAL A 68 -4.18 31.44 4.51
N PHE A 69 -5.03 30.42 4.48
CA PHE A 69 -6.04 30.15 5.51
C PHE A 69 -5.42 29.85 6.88
N LEU A 70 -4.36 29.03 6.94
CA LEU A 70 -3.68 28.72 8.20
C LEU A 70 -2.99 29.95 8.80
N VAL A 71 -2.37 30.79 7.95
CA VAL A 71 -1.73 32.04 8.40
C VAL A 71 -2.77 33.02 8.95
N THR A 72 -3.91 33.21 8.27
CA THR A 72 -4.98 34.10 8.76
C THR A 72 -5.63 33.57 10.03
N LEU A 73 -5.86 32.25 10.14
CA LEU A 73 -6.35 31.63 11.36
C LEU A 73 -5.40 31.85 12.55
N TYR A 74 -4.10 31.63 12.34
CA TYR A 74 -3.10 31.80 13.39
C TYR A 74 -2.97 33.27 13.83
N ALA A 75 -3.00 34.21 12.88
CA ALA A 75 -3.01 35.64 13.17
C ALA A 75 -4.26 36.05 13.99
N GLY A 76 -5.43 35.50 13.64
CA GLY A 76 -6.67 35.71 14.41
C GLY A 76 -6.58 35.18 15.84
N LEU A 77 -6.03 33.98 16.03
CA LEU A 77 -5.82 33.39 17.36
C LEU A 77 -4.82 34.20 18.20
N ALA A 78 -3.73 34.67 17.60
CA ALA A 78 -2.75 35.51 18.28
C ALA A 78 -3.35 36.84 18.76
N LEU A 79 -4.14 37.51 17.91
CA LEU A 79 -4.86 38.74 18.29
C LEU A 79 -5.90 38.47 19.38
N GLY A 80 -6.63 37.35 19.30
CA GLY A 80 -7.58 36.92 20.33
C GLY A 80 -6.92 36.68 21.68
N ALA A 81 -5.76 36.00 21.71
CA ALA A 81 -5.01 35.73 22.93
C ALA A 81 -4.53 37.02 23.61
N VAL A 82 -4.04 38.00 22.84
CA VAL A 82 -3.66 39.32 23.35
C VAL A 82 -4.87 40.06 23.93
N GLY A 83 -6.03 40.00 23.28
CA GLY A 83 -7.28 40.57 23.78
C GLY A 83 -7.73 39.97 25.10
N ILE A 84 -7.69 38.63 25.22
CA ILE A 84 -8.05 37.91 26.46
C ILE A 84 -7.07 38.22 27.59
N ALA A 85 -5.77 38.27 27.31
CA ALA A 85 -4.76 38.64 28.31
C ALA A 85 -4.93 40.09 28.80
N GLY A 86 -5.26 41.02 27.90
CA GLY A 86 -5.57 42.41 28.25
C GLY A 86 -6.79 42.54 29.16
N LEU A 87 -7.87 41.82 28.84
CA LEU A 87 -9.08 41.79 29.68
C LEU A 87 -8.83 41.12 31.05
N GLY A 88 -8.07 40.02 31.07
CA GLY A 88 -7.72 39.32 32.32
C GLY A 88 -6.83 40.15 33.25
N GLY A 89 -5.94 40.99 32.70
CA GLY A 89 -5.15 41.96 33.47
C GLY A 89 -6.02 43.02 34.14
N PHE A 90 -7.07 43.48 33.46
CA PHE A 90 -8.03 44.45 34.01
C PHE A 90 -8.80 43.86 35.20
N PHE A 91 -9.29 42.62 35.10
CA PHE A 91 -10.00 41.95 36.20
C PHE A 91 -9.10 41.50 37.37
N ARG A 92 -7.82 41.17 37.10
CA ARG A 92 -6.88 40.85 38.19
C ARG A 92 -6.52 42.06 39.05
N HIS A 93 -6.55 43.26 38.49
CA HIS A 93 -6.26 44.47 39.27
C HIS A 93 -7.39 44.82 40.26
N GLU A 94 -8.63 44.39 40.01
CA GLU A 94 -9.74 44.55 40.97
C GLU A 94 -9.77 43.47 42.06
N ARG A 95 -9.37 42.22 41.77
CA ARG A 95 -9.42 41.12 42.75
C ARG A 95 -8.28 41.07 43.77
N ALA A 96 -7.24 41.89 43.62
CA ALA A 96 -6.12 41.92 44.57
C ALA A 96 -6.42 42.65 45.90
N ARG A 97 -7.68 43.09 46.15
CA ARG A 97 -8.06 43.71 47.43
C ARG A 97 -8.64 42.76 48.48
N ASP A 98 -9.13 41.59 48.09
CA ASP A 98 -9.76 40.66 49.02
C ASP A 98 -9.35 39.24 48.65
N PHE A 99 -8.29 38.65 49.23
CA PHE A 99 -8.27 37.21 49.51
C PHE A 99 -7.12 36.84 50.45
N SER A 100 -7.54 36.43 51.65
CA SER A 100 -6.76 35.93 52.78
C SER A 100 -6.10 34.57 52.47
N PRO A 101 -4.87 34.29 52.95
CA PRO A 101 -4.18 33.04 52.71
C PRO A 101 -4.47 32.05 53.85
N TYR A 102 -5.33 31.07 53.61
CA TYR A 102 -5.35 29.84 54.41
C TYR A 102 -5.60 28.65 53.49
N LEU A 103 -4.87 27.56 53.80
CA LEU A 103 -4.95 26.19 53.28
C LEU A 103 -3.87 25.80 52.26
N ILE A 104 -2.69 25.51 52.82
CA ILE A 104 -1.84 24.38 52.45
C ILE A 104 -2.07 23.33 53.54
N LEU A 105 -2.33 22.06 53.20
CA LEU A 105 -1.83 20.87 53.90
C LEU A 105 -2.42 19.58 53.28
N GLU A 106 -1.48 18.69 52.93
CA GLU A 106 -1.52 17.22 53.04
C GLU A 106 -2.39 16.37 52.09
N ALA A 107 -1.70 15.58 51.25
CA ALA A 107 -2.12 14.24 50.84
C ALA A 107 -0.89 13.43 50.36
N GLU A 108 -0.11 12.90 51.30
CA GLU A 108 0.80 11.78 51.07
C GLU A 108 0.29 10.59 51.89
N THR A 109 -0.23 9.57 51.22
CA THR A 109 -0.53 8.26 51.85
C THR A 109 -0.28 7.11 50.88
N SER A 110 0.84 6.43 51.17
CA SER A 110 0.91 4.99 51.44
C SER A 110 0.61 4.00 50.31
N ILE A 111 1.70 3.47 49.73
CA ILE A 111 1.73 2.25 48.91
C ILE A 111 2.64 1.27 49.66
N ASP A 112 2.09 0.51 50.60
CA ASP A 112 2.72 -0.65 51.24
C ASP A 112 1.62 -1.44 51.94
N GLU A 113 1.05 -2.42 51.25
CA GLU A 113 0.33 -3.59 51.80
C GLU A 113 -0.47 -4.22 50.66
N LEU A 114 0.06 -5.27 50.03
CA LEU A 114 -0.70 -6.31 49.32
C LEU A 114 0.27 -7.41 48.86
N GLU A 115 0.95 -8.02 49.82
CA GLU A 115 1.52 -9.36 49.68
C GLU A 115 0.81 -10.25 50.71
N GLU A 116 0.60 -11.52 50.38
CA GLU A 116 0.03 -12.57 51.25
C GLU A 116 -1.49 -12.87 51.10
N SER A 117 -1.86 -13.44 49.96
CA SER A 117 -2.89 -14.50 49.92
C SER A 117 -2.71 -15.41 48.70
N ARG A 118 -2.00 -16.53 48.88
CA ARG A 118 -1.98 -17.64 47.90
C ARG A 118 -2.99 -18.71 48.32
N PRO A 119 -4.13 -18.87 47.61
CA PRO A 119 -5.05 -19.97 47.85
C PRO A 119 -4.55 -21.29 47.26
N ALA A 120 -4.92 -22.37 47.95
CA ALA A 120 -4.59 -23.76 47.66
C ALA A 120 -4.98 -24.20 46.23
N HIS A 121 -4.13 -25.03 45.63
CA HIS A 121 -4.31 -25.61 44.30
C HIS A 121 -5.63 -26.38 44.19
N LYS A 122 -6.55 -25.80 43.39
CA LYS A 122 -7.75 -26.46 42.88
C LYS A 122 -7.34 -27.58 41.90
N PRO A 123 -8.00 -28.75 41.93
CA PRO A 123 -7.74 -29.84 40.97
C PRO A 123 -7.83 -29.32 39.54
N ILE A 124 -6.81 -29.65 38.75
CA ILE A 124 -6.67 -29.26 37.35
C ILE A 124 -7.86 -29.82 36.56
N ASP A 125 -8.66 -28.91 35.99
CA ASP A 125 -9.77 -29.19 35.07
C ASP A 125 -9.28 -30.09 33.91
N PRO A 126 -10.17 -30.92 33.32
CA PRO A 126 -9.83 -31.73 32.17
C PRO A 126 -9.31 -30.83 31.05
N SER A 127 -8.23 -31.30 30.40
CA SER A 127 -7.49 -30.64 29.33
C SER A 127 -8.39 -29.72 28.49
N PRO A 128 -8.05 -28.41 28.33
CA PRO A 128 -8.88 -27.50 27.56
C PRO A 128 -9.14 -28.09 26.17
N PRO A 129 -10.37 -27.97 25.64
CA PRO A 129 -10.68 -28.49 24.32
C PRO A 129 -9.65 -27.93 23.31
N PRO A 130 -9.20 -28.74 22.34
CA PRO A 130 -8.23 -28.29 21.36
C PRO A 130 -8.76 -26.99 20.72
N PRO A 131 -7.90 -25.98 20.52
CA PRO A 131 -8.33 -24.72 19.92
C PRO A 131 -9.02 -25.01 18.59
N PRO A 132 -10.11 -24.30 18.27
CA PRO A 132 -10.83 -24.51 17.03
C PRO A 132 -9.84 -24.38 15.86
N ALA A 133 -9.88 -25.33 14.92
CA ALA A 133 -9.03 -25.31 13.75
C ALA A 133 -9.22 -23.97 13.02
N VAL A 134 -8.17 -23.15 12.96
CA VAL A 134 -8.25 -21.84 12.33
C VAL A 134 -8.47 -22.07 10.84
N ALA A 135 -9.62 -21.62 10.33
CA ALA A 135 -9.94 -21.75 8.91
C ALA A 135 -8.80 -21.18 8.04
N SER A 136 -8.47 -21.89 6.95
CA SER A 136 -7.53 -21.40 5.94
C SER A 136 -7.97 -20.01 5.49
N ALA A 137 -7.05 -19.04 5.54
CA ALA A 137 -7.32 -17.69 5.09
C ALA A 137 -7.15 -17.55 3.57
N CYS A 138 -6.63 -18.59 2.91
CA CYS A 138 -6.36 -18.56 1.49
C CYS A 138 -7.64 -18.86 0.70
N PRO A 139 -8.03 -17.96 -0.23
CA PRO A 139 -9.09 -18.28 -1.16
C PRO A 139 -8.65 -19.48 -2.01
N ARG A 140 -9.46 -20.53 -2.02
CA ARG A 140 -9.17 -21.74 -2.83
C ARG A 140 -9.39 -21.49 -4.31
N ASP A 141 -10.37 -20.65 -4.66
CA ASP A 141 -10.71 -20.30 -6.03
C ASP A 141 -10.89 -18.77 -6.18
N LEU A 142 -10.04 -18.14 -6.99
CA LEU A 142 -10.12 -16.71 -7.36
C LEU A 142 -11.07 -16.53 -8.55
N LEU A 143 -12.35 -16.91 -8.43
CA LEU A 143 -13.20 -17.18 -9.61
C LEU A 143 -13.40 -16.02 -10.62
N ASP A 144 -13.16 -14.76 -10.26
CA ASP A 144 -13.44 -13.62 -11.16
C ASP A 144 -12.29 -12.62 -11.35
N ILE A 145 -11.13 -12.83 -10.70
CA ILE A 145 -10.01 -11.90 -10.86
C ILE A 145 -9.13 -12.39 -12.00
N THR A 146 -9.38 -11.87 -13.21
CA THR A 146 -8.31 -11.87 -14.22
C THR A 146 -7.14 -11.15 -13.57
N VAL A 147 -5.98 -11.81 -13.48
CA VAL A 147 -4.78 -11.21 -12.88
C VAL A 147 -3.92 -10.62 -14.01
N PRO A 148 -4.21 -9.43 -14.58
CA PRO A 148 -3.30 -8.81 -15.52
C PRO A 148 -1.96 -8.55 -14.82
N ARG A 149 -0.86 -8.79 -15.53
CA ARG A 149 0.49 -8.46 -15.06
C ARG A 149 0.67 -6.94 -15.18
N LEU A 150 0.30 -6.22 -14.13
CA LEU A 150 0.20 -4.76 -14.18
C LEU A 150 1.58 -4.11 -14.36
N LEU A 151 2.58 -4.49 -13.57
CA LEU A 151 3.89 -3.84 -13.71
C LEU A 151 4.60 -4.29 -14.99
N ALA A 152 4.60 -5.58 -15.30
CA ALA A 152 5.26 -6.09 -16.50
C ALA A 152 4.59 -5.63 -17.82
N GLY A 153 3.26 -5.46 -17.84
CA GLY A 153 2.50 -5.12 -19.04
C GLY A 153 2.44 -3.64 -19.41
N LEU A 154 2.84 -2.73 -18.52
CA LEU A 154 2.68 -1.27 -18.70
C LEU A 154 3.92 -0.56 -19.29
N GLY A 155 4.74 -1.27 -20.05
CA GLY A 155 5.89 -0.72 -20.74
C GLY A 155 6.83 -1.82 -21.25
N PRO A 156 8.08 -1.49 -21.61
CA PRO A 156 9.10 -2.49 -21.85
C PRO A 156 9.21 -3.43 -20.64
N GLU A 157 9.31 -4.71 -20.92
CA GLU A 157 9.54 -5.73 -19.89
C GLU A 157 10.86 -5.41 -19.18
N THR A 158 10.81 -5.36 -17.85
CA THR A 158 11.97 -5.07 -17.02
C THR A 158 11.91 -5.92 -15.76
N ARG A 159 13.06 -6.43 -15.36
CA ARG A 159 13.26 -7.18 -14.11
C ARG A 159 14.03 -6.36 -13.07
N ASP A 160 14.36 -5.09 -13.38
CA ASP A 160 15.03 -4.21 -12.42
C ASP A 160 14.04 -3.80 -11.32
N PRO A 161 14.27 -4.18 -10.05
CA PRO A 161 13.36 -3.86 -8.96
C PRO A 161 13.18 -2.35 -8.77
N ARG A 162 14.21 -1.52 -9.05
CA ARG A 162 14.09 -0.06 -8.92
C ARG A 162 13.16 0.51 -9.99
N ALA A 163 13.31 0.10 -11.24
CA ALA A 163 12.43 0.50 -12.33
C ALA A 163 10.98 0.05 -12.09
N LEU A 164 10.76 -1.16 -11.57
CA LEU A 164 9.44 -1.68 -11.23
C LEU A 164 8.79 -0.89 -10.10
N LEU A 165 9.51 -0.60 -9.01
CA LEU A 165 8.97 0.18 -7.90
C LEU A 165 8.67 1.63 -8.30
N ALA A 166 9.52 2.24 -9.14
CA ALA A 166 9.26 3.55 -9.71
C ALA A 166 8.01 3.55 -10.60
N ARG A 167 7.80 2.49 -11.39
CA ARG A 167 6.60 2.28 -12.21
C ARG A 167 5.35 2.16 -11.34
N ALA A 168 5.38 1.32 -10.30
CA ALA A 168 4.30 1.18 -9.34
C ALA A 168 3.94 2.51 -8.66
N SER A 169 4.95 3.27 -8.24
CA SER A 169 4.76 4.58 -7.61
C SER A 169 4.07 5.58 -8.55
N ARG A 170 4.43 5.56 -9.84
CA ARG A 170 3.74 6.40 -10.86
C ARG A 170 2.29 5.98 -11.09
N LEU A 171 1.98 4.69 -11.03
CA LEU A 171 0.61 4.20 -11.16
C LEU A 171 -0.25 4.62 -9.98
N ALA A 172 0.25 4.45 -8.76
CA ALA A 172 -0.43 4.94 -7.56
C ALA A 172 -0.67 6.46 -7.64
N ALA A 173 0.34 7.24 -8.04
CA ALA A 173 0.21 8.70 -8.21
C ALA A 173 -0.77 9.11 -9.31
N ALA A 174 -1.00 8.25 -10.31
CA ALA A 174 -1.98 8.46 -11.38
C ALA A 174 -3.40 8.00 -10.98
N GLY A 175 -3.62 7.54 -9.75
CA GLY A 175 -4.93 7.13 -9.24
C GLY A 175 -5.37 5.73 -9.66
N PHE A 176 -4.44 4.89 -10.11
CA PHE A 176 -4.74 3.46 -10.27
C PHE A 176 -4.88 2.81 -8.89
N ASP A 177 -5.71 1.76 -8.79
CA ASP A 177 -5.92 0.99 -7.56
C ASP A 177 -4.71 0.09 -7.26
N VAL A 178 -3.63 0.74 -6.84
CA VAL A 178 -2.34 0.13 -6.53
C VAL A 178 -1.82 0.76 -5.25
N VAL A 179 -1.64 -0.06 -4.21
CA VAL A 179 -1.01 0.38 -2.96
C VAL A 179 0.47 0.06 -3.03
N VAL A 180 1.34 1.04 -2.76
CA VAL A 180 2.80 0.85 -2.77
C VAL A 180 3.33 0.96 -1.35
N THR A 181 3.95 -0.10 -0.87
CA THR A 181 4.59 -0.17 0.45
C THR A 181 6.09 -0.41 0.28
N ARG A 182 6.90 0.10 1.21
CA ARG A 182 8.35 -0.14 1.25
C ARG A 182 8.72 -0.68 2.61
N ALA A 183 9.51 -1.75 2.61
CA ALA A 183 10.02 -2.39 3.82
C ALA A 183 11.54 -2.53 3.75
N VAL A 184 12.19 -2.39 4.89
CA VAL A 184 13.63 -2.61 5.05
C VAL A 184 13.78 -3.72 6.07
N LEU A 185 14.31 -4.86 5.65
CA LEU A 185 14.49 -5.98 6.57
C LEU A 185 15.73 -5.74 7.45
N PRO A 186 15.65 -5.86 8.78
CA PRO A 186 16.83 -5.81 9.64
C PRO A 186 17.81 -6.96 9.39
N VAL A 187 19.10 -6.69 9.65
CA VAL A 187 20.18 -7.68 9.59
C VAL A 187 19.90 -8.79 10.62
N GLY A 188 20.10 -10.06 10.25
CA GLY A 188 20.00 -11.19 11.19
C GLY A 188 18.62 -11.83 11.31
N LEU A 189 17.61 -11.33 10.58
CA LEU A 189 16.27 -11.94 10.55
C LEU A 189 16.21 -13.37 10.00
N ALA A 190 17.20 -13.78 9.21
CA ALA A 190 17.20 -15.06 8.51
C ALA A 190 17.35 -16.28 9.44
N ALA A 191 17.79 -16.10 10.69
CA ALA A 191 18.23 -17.20 11.54
C ALA A 191 17.14 -17.80 12.45
N SER A 192 15.99 -17.13 12.65
CA SER A 192 15.07 -17.51 13.74
C SER A 192 13.57 -17.50 13.40
N ALA A 193 13.19 -17.26 12.14
CA ALA A 193 11.78 -17.27 11.76
C ALA A 193 11.37 -18.65 11.24
N GLU A 194 10.34 -19.25 11.85
CA GLU A 194 9.63 -20.36 11.23
C GLU A 194 9.11 -19.89 9.85
N PRO A 195 9.38 -20.63 8.76
CA PRO A 195 8.98 -20.20 7.44
C PRO A 195 7.45 -20.16 7.34
N PRO A 196 6.86 -19.15 6.67
CA PRO A 196 5.43 -19.12 6.46
C PRO A 196 5.01 -20.34 5.64
N THR A 197 3.85 -20.92 5.96
CA THR A 197 3.22 -21.92 5.10
C THR A 197 2.74 -21.24 3.82
N ILE A 198 3.04 -21.86 2.68
CA ILE A 198 2.72 -21.33 1.35
C ILE A 198 1.81 -22.34 0.64
N THR A 199 0.64 -21.88 0.21
CA THR A 199 -0.37 -22.72 -0.46
C THR A 199 -0.61 -22.17 -1.88
N PRO A 200 -0.47 -22.99 -2.95
CA PRO A 200 -0.68 -22.52 -4.31
C PRO A 200 -2.15 -22.15 -4.54
N VAL A 201 -2.40 -21.00 -5.16
CA VAL A 201 -3.76 -20.54 -5.51
C VAL A 201 -4.02 -20.83 -6.98
N ARG A 202 -5.18 -21.41 -7.28
CA ARG A 202 -5.55 -21.81 -8.64
C ARG A 202 -6.59 -20.87 -9.24
N LEU A 203 -6.50 -20.68 -10.55
CA LEU A 203 -7.44 -19.94 -11.38
C LEU A 203 -7.58 -20.66 -12.72
N ASN A 204 -8.81 -21.03 -13.09
CA ASN A 204 -9.11 -21.71 -14.36
C ASN A 204 -8.22 -22.95 -14.61
N GLY A 205 -7.95 -23.74 -13.56
CA GLY A 205 -7.10 -24.93 -13.62
C GLY A 205 -5.58 -24.67 -13.61
N GLY A 206 -5.13 -23.42 -13.78
CA GLY A 206 -3.72 -23.01 -13.66
C GLY A 206 -3.38 -22.47 -12.27
N VAL A 207 -2.09 -22.37 -11.93
CA VAL A 207 -1.62 -21.68 -10.72
C VAL A 207 -1.53 -20.18 -11.03
N ALA A 208 -2.23 -19.36 -10.25
CA ALA A 208 -2.26 -17.91 -10.38
C ALA A 208 -1.22 -17.21 -9.49
N GLY A 209 -0.80 -17.88 -8.41
CA GLY A 209 0.11 -17.33 -7.42
C GLY A 209 0.24 -18.27 -6.23
N VAL A 210 0.80 -17.74 -5.15
CA VAL A 210 0.99 -18.45 -3.89
C VAL A 210 0.46 -17.63 -2.73
N CYS A 211 -0.36 -18.25 -1.89
CA CYS A 211 -0.97 -17.61 -0.73
C CYS A 211 -0.19 -17.89 0.54
N LEU A 212 -0.06 -16.87 1.39
CA LEU A 212 0.63 -16.94 2.68
C LEU A 212 -0.34 -17.31 3.81
N GLU A 213 -0.14 -18.43 4.49
CA GLU A 213 -0.99 -18.85 5.62
C GLU A 213 -0.37 -18.60 7.00
N GLY A 214 0.96 -18.45 7.07
CA GLY A 214 1.68 -18.19 8.31
C GLY A 214 2.12 -16.74 8.47
N THR A 215 2.24 -16.29 9.72
CA THR A 215 2.86 -15.02 10.08
C THR A 215 4.25 -15.29 10.66
N GLY A 216 5.26 -15.30 9.79
CA GLY A 216 6.66 -15.26 10.22
C GLY A 216 7.12 -13.83 10.50
N ILE A 217 8.21 -13.68 11.26
CA ILE A 217 8.81 -12.36 11.53
C ILE A 217 9.17 -11.66 10.21
N LEU A 218 9.74 -12.41 9.26
CA LEU A 218 10.07 -11.90 7.93
C LEU A 218 8.86 -11.38 7.16
N THR A 219 7.71 -12.05 7.24
CA THR A 219 6.48 -11.59 6.58
C THR A 219 5.93 -10.33 7.25
N ALA A 220 5.97 -10.26 8.58
CA ALA A 220 5.49 -9.10 9.33
C ALA A 220 6.33 -7.85 9.04
N GLU A 221 7.66 -7.97 9.07
CA GLU A 221 8.60 -6.88 8.77
C GLU A 221 8.50 -6.41 7.32
N ALA A 222 8.16 -7.32 6.39
CA ALA A 222 7.88 -6.97 5.01
C ALA A 222 6.49 -6.33 4.80
N GLY A 223 5.64 -6.27 5.83
CA GLY A 223 4.25 -5.82 5.72
C GLY A 223 3.34 -6.80 4.95
N LEU A 224 3.77 -8.06 4.83
CA LEU A 224 2.99 -9.16 4.26
C LEU A 224 2.06 -9.72 5.33
N LEU A 225 0.81 -9.97 4.95
CA LEU A 225 -0.24 -10.45 5.83
C LEU A 225 -0.65 -11.88 5.47
N ARG A 226 -1.22 -12.57 6.45
CA ARG A 226 -1.90 -13.86 6.21
C ARG A 226 -3.06 -13.64 5.23
N GLY A 227 -3.16 -14.49 4.22
CA GLY A 227 -4.14 -14.40 3.13
C GLY A 227 -3.63 -13.66 1.89
N ASP A 228 -2.49 -12.97 1.96
CA ASP A 228 -1.90 -12.34 0.78
C ASP A 228 -1.55 -13.38 -0.29
N VAL A 229 -1.92 -13.10 -1.54
CA VAL A 229 -1.59 -13.94 -2.69
C VAL A 229 -0.49 -13.28 -3.51
N ILE A 230 0.73 -13.80 -3.42
CA ILE A 230 1.87 -13.33 -4.21
C ILE A 230 1.72 -13.84 -5.65
N THR A 231 1.77 -12.93 -6.60
CA THR A 231 1.58 -13.21 -8.04
C THR A 231 2.85 -13.02 -8.86
N SER A 232 3.76 -12.12 -8.45
CA SER A 232 5.07 -11.94 -9.08
C SER A 232 6.12 -11.42 -8.10
N ILE A 233 7.39 -11.69 -8.40
CA ILE A 233 8.55 -11.10 -7.72
C ILE A 233 9.49 -10.58 -8.81
N ASN A 234 9.86 -9.29 -8.74
CA ASN A 234 10.68 -8.59 -9.75
C ASN A 234 10.17 -8.79 -11.18
N GLY A 235 8.85 -8.81 -11.36
CA GLY A 235 8.19 -9.03 -12.65
C GLY A 235 8.16 -10.49 -13.12
N VAL A 236 8.82 -11.41 -12.42
CA VAL A 236 8.77 -12.85 -12.71
C VAL A 236 7.50 -13.45 -12.10
N PRO A 237 6.60 -14.06 -12.89
CA PRO A 237 5.33 -14.58 -12.42
C PRO A 237 5.53 -15.86 -11.58
N ILE A 238 4.84 -15.95 -10.44
CA ILE A 238 4.89 -17.11 -9.53
C ILE A 238 3.80 -18.11 -9.91
N VAL A 239 3.90 -18.65 -11.13
CA VAL A 239 2.94 -19.64 -11.67
C VAL A 239 3.47 -21.07 -11.63
N ARG A 240 4.78 -21.24 -11.34
CA ARG A 240 5.44 -22.53 -11.22
C ARG A 240 6.57 -22.47 -10.18
N PRO A 241 6.93 -23.59 -9.52
CA PRO A 241 7.99 -23.62 -8.52
C PRO A 241 9.36 -23.17 -9.02
N ASP A 242 9.73 -23.54 -10.25
CA ASP A 242 11.01 -23.16 -10.87
C ASP A 242 11.13 -21.64 -11.08
N LEU A 243 10.05 -21.01 -11.54
CA LEU A 243 10.00 -19.55 -11.69
C LEU A 243 10.04 -18.83 -10.34
N ALA A 244 9.43 -19.42 -9.30
CA ALA A 244 9.49 -18.87 -7.94
C ALA A 244 10.93 -18.86 -7.40
N LEU A 245 11.67 -19.96 -7.62
CA LEU A 245 13.07 -20.08 -7.25
C LEU A 245 13.95 -19.10 -8.02
N GLU A 246 13.73 -18.96 -9.34
CA GLU A 246 14.42 -17.97 -10.17
C GLU A 246 14.18 -16.55 -9.65
N ALA A 247 12.93 -16.21 -9.37
CA ALA A 247 12.54 -14.88 -8.91
C ALA A 247 13.18 -14.55 -7.54
N TYR A 248 13.19 -15.52 -6.62
CA TYR A 248 13.85 -15.38 -5.33
C TYR A 248 15.37 -15.21 -5.47
N ALA A 249 16.02 -16.03 -6.30
CA ALA A 249 17.46 -15.95 -6.54
C ALA A 249 17.85 -14.59 -7.14
N SER A 250 17.09 -14.10 -8.12
CA SER A 250 17.28 -12.77 -8.70
C SER A 250 17.13 -11.66 -7.66
N ALA A 251 16.08 -11.72 -6.82
CA ALA A 251 15.86 -10.73 -5.78
C ALA A 251 17.00 -10.69 -4.74
N ARG A 252 17.54 -11.87 -4.36
CA ARG A 252 18.73 -11.95 -3.50
C ARG A 252 19.97 -11.36 -4.16
N LEU A 253 20.19 -11.59 -5.46
CA LEU A 253 21.36 -11.04 -6.16
C LEU A 253 21.30 -9.51 -6.25
N GLU A 254 20.11 -8.95 -6.49
CA GLU A 254 19.88 -7.50 -6.59
C GLU A 254 19.87 -6.78 -5.23
N GLY A 255 19.71 -7.52 -4.13
CA GLY A 255 19.55 -6.94 -2.80
C GLY A 255 18.20 -6.23 -2.60
N MET A 256 17.24 -6.48 -3.49
CA MET A 256 15.92 -5.89 -3.45
C MET A 256 14.90 -6.80 -4.14
N ALA A 257 13.70 -6.86 -3.57
CA ALA A 257 12.53 -7.50 -4.18
C ALA A 257 11.42 -6.48 -4.38
N VAL A 258 10.69 -6.58 -5.49
CA VAL A 258 9.38 -5.96 -5.70
C VAL A 258 8.37 -7.08 -5.85
N ILE A 259 7.49 -7.19 -4.87
CA ILE A 259 6.48 -8.24 -4.77
C ILE A 259 5.15 -7.66 -5.23
N GLU A 260 4.54 -8.24 -6.27
CA GLU A 260 3.15 -7.95 -6.64
C GLU A 260 2.24 -8.98 -5.98
N LEU A 261 1.28 -8.52 -5.17
CA LEU A 261 0.33 -9.39 -4.48
C LEU A 261 -1.12 -8.89 -4.59
N LEU A 262 -2.05 -9.81 -4.32
CA LEU A 262 -3.47 -9.52 -4.13
C LEU A 262 -3.80 -9.60 -2.64
N ARG A 263 -4.48 -8.57 -2.14
CA ARG A 263 -4.99 -8.44 -0.77
C ARG A 263 -6.39 -7.84 -0.83
N ASP A 264 -7.39 -8.56 -0.33
CA ASP A 264 -8.79 -8.11 -0.32
C ASP A 264 -9.23 -7.61 -1.72
N GLU A 265 -8.94 -8.40 -2.76
CA GLU A 265 -9.20 -8.10 -4.18
C GLU A 265 -8.43 -6.90 -4.76
N ARG A 266 -7.64 -6.19 -3.94
CA ARG A 266 -6.80 -5.07 -4.35
C ARG A 266 -5.38 -5.50 -4.63
N ARG A 267 -4.70 -4.70 -5.44
CA ARG A 267 -3.29 -4.92 -5.77
C ARG A 267 -2.39 -4.13 -4.86
N VAL A 268 -1.46 -4.84 -4.25
CA VAL A 268 -0.44 -4.25 -3.40
C VAL A 268 0.92 -4.58 -4.00
N ILE A 269 1.77 -3.55 -4.08
CA ILE A 269 3.16 -3.65 -4.49
C ILE A 269 4.01 -3.39 -3.27
N VAL A 270 4.83 -4.37 -2.89
CA VAL A 270 5.72 -4.27 -1.74
C VAL A 270 7.17 -4.26 -2.25
N GLY A 271 7.86 -3.15 -2.05
CA GLY A 271 9.31 -3.07 -2.26
C GLY A 271 10.06 -3.44 -1.00
N VAL A 272 10.84 -4.52 -1.02
CA VAL A 272 11.61 -5.04 0.12
C VAL A 272 13.10 -4.87 -0.14
N LEU A 273 13.82 -4.23 0.78
CA LEU A 273 15.28 -4.09 0.73
C LEU A 273 15.95 -5.14 1.63
N PHE A 274 16.92 -5.88 1.07
CA PHE A 274 17.68 -6.90 1.80
C PHE A 274 18.96 -6.31 2.40
N PRO A 275 19.22 -6.54 3.70
CA PRO A 275 20.36 -5.91 4.39
C PRO A 275 21.72 -6.53 4.05
N GLU A 276 21.76 -7.80 3.63
CA GLU A 276 23.03 -8.56 3.53
C GLU A 276 23.81 -8.33 2.23
N VAL A 277 23.12 -7.94 1.15
CA VAL A 277 23.72 -7.90 -0.19
C VAL A 277 24.52 -6.62 -0.43
N THR A 278 24.18 -5.54 0.28
CA THR A 278 24.85 -4.25 0.14
C THR A 278 26.30 -4.24 0.63
N ARG A 279 26.67 -5.11 1.59
CA ARG A 279 28.07 -5.21 2.05
C ARG A 279 28.96 -5.95 1.06
N GLY A 280 28.51 -7.08 0.51
CA GLY A 280 29.29 -7.88 -0.43
C GLY A 280 29.45 -7.24 -1.81
N ALA A 281 28.42 -6.55 -2.32
CA ALA A 281 28.46 -5.88 -3.62
C ALA A 281 29.38 -4.64 -3.62
N ARG A 282 29.37 -3.84 -2.54
CA ARG A 282 30.31 -2.72 -2.38
C ARG A 282 31.75 -3.19 -2.26
N ALA A 283 32.00 -4.28 -1.53
CA ALA A 283 33.35 -4.84 -1.42
C ALA A 283 33.89 -5.33 -2.77
N ARG A 284 33.07 -5.97 -3.62
CA ARG A 284 33.48 -6.42 -4.97
C ARG A 284 33.62 -5.27 -5.99
N ALA A 285 32.81 -4.22 -5.87
CA ALA A 285 32.95 -3.04 -6.72
C ALA A 285 34.23 -2.24 -6.38
N ALA A 286 34.63 -2.23 -5.11
CA ALA A 286 35.87 -1.59 -4.66
C ALA A 286 37.14 -2.42 -4.98
N SER A 287 37.00 -3.71 -5.28
CA SER A 287 38.13 -4.60 -5.59
C SER A 287 38.35 -4.85 -7.09
N ARG A 288 37.65 -4.13 -7.97
CA ARG A 288 37.88 -4.19 -9.42
C ARG A 288 38.87 -3.07 -9.79
N PRO A 289 40.11 -3.39 -10.19
CA PRO A 289 41.13 -2.40 -10.54
C PRO A 289 40.77 -1.62 -11.81
#